data_AF-A0A1H4F8L2-F1
#
_entry.id   AF-A0A1H4F8L2-F1
#
_cell.length_a   1.000
_cell.length_b   1.000
_cell.length_c   1.000
_cell.angle_alpha   90.00
_cell.angle_beta   90.00
_cell.angle_gamma   90.00
#
_symmetry.space_group_name_H-M   'P 1'
#
loop_
_entity.id
_entity.type
_entity.pdbx_description
1 polymer ?
#
loop_
_entity_poly.entity_id
_entity_poly.type
_entity_poly.pdbx_seq_one_letter_code
_entity_poly.pdbx_strand_id
1 'polypeptide(L)'
;MQMSAPKLALSCLLLLVTAGVQAAVNFEQWQTPQDAREFARLDNKLPAVLSYFSQQSQQQLQQFYQQQLGEPTEQRQRYGQLELHYAQTQQRIRIIISEQQQWRQVDIMVLANTP
;
A
#
# COMPACT_ATOMS: atom_id res chain seq x y z
N MET A 1 -27.07 -19.24 -58.67
CA MET A 1 -25.97 -18.40 -58.13
C MET A 1 -26.44 -17.78 -56.84
N GLN A 2 -26.04 -18.33 -55.69
CA GLN A 2 -26.30 -17.73 -54.37
C GLN A 2 -25.04 -16.97 -53.96
N MET A 3 -25.18 -15.68 -53.66
CA MET A 3 -24.12 -14.84 -53.11
C MET A 3 -24.21 -14.85 -51.59
N SER A 4 -23.14 -15.29 -50.95
CA SER A 4 -22.97 -15.41 -49.50
C SER A 4 -22.70 -14.04 -48.87
N ALA A 5 -23.45 -13.67 -47.83
CA ALA A 5 -23.19 -12.47 -47.03
C ALA A 5 -21.96 -12.65 -46.11
N PRO A 6 -21.19 -11.58 -45.80
CA PRO A 6 -20.05 -11.67 -44.90
C PRO A 6 -20.53 -11.67 -43.44
N LYS A 7 -20.09 -12.66 -42.66
CA LYS A 7 -20.33 -12.72 -41.21
C LYS A 7 -19.32 -11.78 -40.52
N LEU A 8 -19.79 -10.62 -40.06
CA LEU A 8 -19.08 -9.81 -39.07
C LEU A 8 -19.06 -10.56 -37.74
N ALA A 9 -17.92 -11.17 -37.40
CA ALA A 9 -17.69 -11.73 -36.08
C ALA A 9 -17.27 -10.61 -35.12
N LEU A 10 -18.23 -10.04 -34.40
CA LEU A 10 -18.00 -9.10 -33.31
C LEU A 10 -17.49 -9.88 -32.09
N SER A 11 -16.18 -9.96 -31.92
CA SER A 11 -15.56 -10.58 -30.74
C SER A 11 -15.60 -9.60 -29.57
N CYS A 12 -16.60 -9.74 -28.70
CA CYS A 12 -16.64 -9.06 -27.41
C CYS A 12 -15.57 -9.66 -26.50
N LEU A 13 -14.43 -8.96 -26.39
CA LEU A 13 -13.40 -9.25 -25.41
C LEU A 13 -13.94 -8.90 -24.01
N LEU A 14 -14.46 -9.88 -23.27
CA LEU A 14 -14.81 -9.73 -21.85
C LEU A 14 -13.53 -9.48 -21.06
N LEU A 15 -13.30 -8.22 -20.66
CA LEU A 15 -12.37 -7.89 -19.59
C LEU A 15 -12.92 -8.47 -18.29
N LEU A 16 -12.42 -9.64 -17.88
CA LEU A 16 -12.61 -10.15 -16.52
C LEU A 16 -11.91 -9.17 -15.57
N VAL A 17 -12.68 -8.27 -14.96
CA VAL A 17 -12.22 -7.49 -13.81
C VAL A 17 -12.23 -8.45 -12.62
N THR A 18 -11.08 -9.02 -12.29
CA THR A 18 -10.93 -9.75 -11.04
C THR A 18 -10.95 -8.73 -9.90
N ALA A 19 -12.10 -8.61 -9.23
CA ALA A 19 -12.17 -7.93 -7.95
C ALA A 19 -11.34 -8.73 -6.94
N GLY A 20 -10.12 -8.27 -6.66
CA GLY A 20 -9.27 -8.86 -5.64
C GLY A 20 -9.96 -8.71 -4.27
N VAL A 21 -10.27 -9.82 -3.62
CA VAL A 21 -10.69 -9.81 -2.21
C VAL A 21 -9.50 -9.31 -1.40
N GLN A 22 -9.60 -8.10 -0.86
CA GLN A 22 -8.58 -7.57 0.04
C GLN A 22 -8.72 -8.24 1.40
N ALA A 23 -7.85 -9.20 1.70
CA ALA A 23 -7.70 -9.73 3.06
C ALA A 23 -7.15 -8.64 4.00
N ALA A 24 -7.46 -8.72 5.29
CA ALA A 24 -6.82 -7.85 6.29
C ALA A 24 -5.30 -8.05 6.25
N VAL A 25 -4.57 -6.94 6.37
CA VAL A 25 -3.11 -7.00 6.45
C VAL A 25 -2.71 -7.67 7.76
N ASN A 26 -1.92 -8.73 7.63
CA ASN A 26 -1.29 -9.39 8.77
C ASN A 26 -0.05 -8.59 9.18
N PHE A 27 -0.20 -7.74 10.20
CA PHE A 27 0.85 -6.82 10.61
C PHE A 27 2.08 -7.52 11.23
N GLU A 28 1.91 -8.72 11.79
CA GLU A 28 3.04 -9.54 12.26
C GLU A 28 4.00 -9.91 11.11
N GLN A 29 3.48 -9.96 9.87
CA GLN A 29 4.24 -10.29 8.66
C GLN A 29 4.63 -9.05 7.85
N TRP A 30 4.48 -7.84 8.42
CA TRP A 30 4.79 -6.60 7.73
C TRP A 30 6.22 -6.59 7.18
N GLN A 31 6.34 -6.38 5.87
CA GLN A 31 7.62 -6.38 5.18
C GLN A 31 8.25 -4.98 5.23
N THR A 32 9.48 -4.91 5.70
CA THR A 32 10.29 -3.68 5.66
C THR A 32 11.29 -3.72 4.50
N PRO A 33 11.77 -2.56 4.02
CA PRO A 33 12.88 -2.51 3.09
C PRO A 33 14.12 -3.21 3.65
N GLN A 34 14.98 -3.76 2.77
CA GLN A 34 16.15 -4.53 3.20
C GLN A 34 17.14 -3.76 4.10
N ASP A 35 17.16 -2.43 3.99
CA ASP A 35 18.04 -1.56 4.77
C ASP A 35 17.38 -1.04 6.06
N ALA A 36 16.17 -1.51 6.38
CA ALA A 36 15.43 -1.08 7.55
C ALA A 36 16.18 -1.40 8.85
N ARG A 37 16.26 -0.40 9.71
CA ARG A 37 16.77 -0.50 11.08
C ARG A 37 15.62 -0.26 12.05
N GLU A 38 14.95 -1.35 12.42
CA GLU A 38 13.82 -1.31 13.35
C GLU A 38 14.28 -0.89 14.75
N PHE A 39 13.52 0.00 15.38
CA PHE A 39 13.78 0.44 16.76
C PHE A 39 12.54 0.41 17.65
N ALA A 40 11.35 0.22 17.08
CA ALA A 40 10.12 -0.01 17.83
C ALA A 40 9.16 -0.92 17.07
N ARG A 41 8.55 -1.87 17.77
CA ARG A 41 7.53 -2.78 17.26
C ARG A 41 6.57 -3.18 18.37
N LEU A 42 5.27 -3.07 18.09
CA LEU A 42 4.19 -3.60 18.91
C LEU A 42 3.12 -4.13 17.96
N ASP A 43 3.04 -5.45 17.83
CA ASP A 43 2.22 -6.12 16.81
C ASP A 43 1.33 -7.22 17.37
N ASN A 44 1.34 -7.45 18.69
CA ASN A 44 0.51 -8.47 19.34
C ASN A 44 -0.98 -8.08 19.52
N LYS A 45 -1.35 -6.84 19.23
CA LYS A 45 -2.72 -6.33 19.22
C LYS A 45 -2.81 -5.00 18.47
N LEU A 46 -4.03 -4.60 18.10
CA LEU A 46 -4.30 -3.27 17.58
C LEU A 46 -4.47 -2.24 18.72
N PRO A 47 -4.03 -0.97 18.54
CA PRO A 47 -3.24 -0.48 17.41
C PRO A 47 -1.86 -1.13 17.39
N ALA A 48 -1.46 -1.56 16.19
CA ALA A 48 -0.14 -2.11 15.97
C ALA A 48 0.76 -1.02 15.39
N VAL A 49 2.02 -0.98 15.84
CA VAL A 49 2.98 0.04 15.43
C VAL A 49 4.33 -0.57 15.06
N LEU A 50 4.99 0.04 14.09
CA LEU A 50 6.34 -0.28 13.66
C LEU A 50 7.05 1.02 13.31
N SER A 51 8.24 1.23 13.87
CA SER A 51 9.10 2.36 13.53
C SER A 51 10.51 1.90 13.21
N TYR A 52 11.06 2.42 12.12
CA TYR A 52 12.40 2.08 11.65
C TYR A 52 13.07 3.23 10.89
N PHE A 53 14.38 3.14 10.71
CA PHE A 53 15.14 4.03 9.80
C PHE A 53 15.50 3.32 8.50
N SER A 54 15.49 4.04 7.38
CA SER A 54 15.96 3.55 6.07
C SER A 54 16.76 4.65 5.34
N GLN A 55 17.72 4.26 4.51
CA GLN A 55 18.47 5.12 3.61
C GLN A 55 17.75 5.35 2.28
N GLN A 56 16.69 4.59 1.99
CA GLN A 56 15.88 4.80 0.80
C GLN A 56 15.29 6.22 0.78
N SER A 57 15.17 6.79 -0.42
CA SER A 57 14.53 8.08 -0.60
C SER A 57 13.04 8.00 -0.26
N GLN A 58 12.44 9.16 0.04
CA GLN A 58 10.99 9.24 0.29
C GLN A 58 10.18 8.64 -0.87
N GLN A 59 10.60 8.86 -2.12
CA GLN A 59 9.95 8.32 -3.32
C GLN A 59 10.09 6.79 -3.41
N GLN A 60 11.27 6.24 -3.09
CA GLN A 60 11.49 4.79 -3.10
C GLN A 60 10.63 4.09 -2.03
N LEU A 61 10.54 4.67 -0.83
CA LEU A 61 9.69 4.18 0.24
C LEU A 61 8.20 4.26 -0.14
N GLN A 62 7.77 5.36 -0.76
CA GLN A 62 6.41 5.47 -1.28
C GLN A 62 6.10 4.37 -2.30
N GLN A 63 6.98 4.16 -3.28
CA GLN A 63 6.81 3.12 -4.29
C GLN A 63 6.79 1.72 -3.68
N PHE A 64 7.65 1.45 -2.69
CA PHE A 64 7.68 0.19 -1.95
C PHE A 64 6.32 -0.10 -1.28
N TYR A 65 5.72 0.90 -0.63
CA TYR A 65 4.41 0.71 -0.01
C TYR A 65 3.25 0.65 -1.00
N GLN A 66 3.33 1.38 -2.11
CA GLN A 66 2.35 1.27 -3.19
C GLN A 66 2.33 -0.13 -3.81
N GLN A 67 3.50 -0.76 -3.98
CA GLN A 67 3.61 -2.13 -4.48
C GLN A 67 2.98 -3.16 -3.53
N GLN A 68 3.01 -2.90 -2.23
CA GLN A 68 2.46 -3.82 -1.22
C GLN A 68 0.97 -3.62 -0.97
N LEU A 69 0.51 -2.37 -0.96
CA LEU A 69 -0.82 -2.00 -0.45
C LEU A 69 -1.74 -1.42 -1.52
N GLY A 70 -1.23 -1.18 -2.74
CA GLY A 70 -1.92 -0.44 -3.79
C GLY A 70 -1.76 1.07 -3.62
N GLU A 71 -2.62 1.85 -4.27
CA GLU A 71 -2.59 3.31 -4.10
C GLU A 71 -3.16 3.75 -2.74
N PRO A 72 -2.56 4.74 -2.07
CA PRO A 72 -3.12 5.29 -0.84
C PRO A 72 -4.46 5.98 -1.12
N THR A 73 -5.40 5.84 -0.19
CA THR A 73 -6.66 6.59 -0.22
C THR A 73 -6.47 8.09 0.01
N GLU A 74 -5.40 8.47 0.71
CA GLU A 74 -5.01 9.87 0.90
C GLU A 74 -3.48 9.97 1.03
N GLN A 75 -2.90 11.01 0.42
CA GLN A 75 -1.49 11.36 0.54
C GLN A 75 -1.37 12.82 0.97
N ARG A 76 -0.53 13.10 1.98
CA ARG A 76 -0.21 14.47 2.42
C ARG A 76 1.30 14.68 2.45
N GLN A 77 1.76 15.82 1.92
CA GLN A 77 3.15 16.26 2.04
C GLN A 77 3.19 17.57 2.82
N ARG A 78 3.87 17.61 3.96
CA ARG A 78 4.12 18.86 4.72
C ARG A 78 5.46 18.80 5.45
N TYR A 79 6.21 19.90 5.42
CA TYR A 79 7.44 20.09 6.22
C TYR A 79 8.46 18.92 6.14
N GLY A 80 8.70 18.36 4.96
CA GLY A 80 9.64 17.23 4.79
C GLY A 80 9.10 15.88 5.26
N GLN A 81 7.79 15.79 5.47
CA GLN A 81 7.08 14.57 5.84
C GLN A 81 6.05 14.21 4.76
N LEU A 82 6.06 12.94 4.38
CA LEU A 82 5.05 12.29 3.56
C LEU A 82 4.19 11.39 4.44
N GLU A 83 2.88 11.63 4.43
CA GLU A 83 1.90 10.75 5.07
C GLU A 83 1.09 10.03 4.00
N LEU A 84 1.04 8.70 4.10
CA LEU A 84 0.26 7.81 3.26
C LEU A 84 -0.82 7.16 4.12
N HIS A 85 -2.07 7.27 3.70
CA HIS A 85 -3.21 6.66 4.36
C HIS A 85 -3.84 5.62 3.45
N TYR A 86 -4.05 4.41 3.98
CA TYR A 86 -4.73 3.33 3.29
C TYR A 86 -5.96 2.91 4.09
N ALA A 87 -7.05 2.64 3.38
CA ALA A 87 -8.25 2.04 3.94
C ALA A 87 -8.45 0.66 3.32
N GLN A 88 -8.52 -0.35 4.17
CA GLN A 88 -8.93 -1.71 3.83
C GLN A 88 -10.25 -2.02 4.53
N THR A 89 -10.90 -3.13 4.19
CA THR A 89 -12.22 -3.50 4.72
C THR A 89 -12.27 -3.49 6.25
N GLN A 90 -11.23 -3.98 6.92
CA GLN A 90 -11.21 -4.17 8.38
C GLN A 90 -10.23 -3.24 9.13
N GLN A 91 -9.35 -2.57 8.40
CA GLN A 91 -8.24 -1.83 8.98
C GLN A 91 -7.98 -0.55 8.20
N ARG A 92 -7.36 0.41 8.90
CA ARG A 92 -6.75 1.59 8.31
C ARG A 92 -5.28 1.63 8.68
N ILE A 93 -4.46 2.02 7.71
CA ILE A 93 -3.01 2.05 7.82
C ILE A 93 -2.56 3.48 7.61
N ARG A 94 -1.71 3.98 8.49
CA ARG A 94 -1.02 5.25 8.32
C ARG A 94 0.48 4.99 8.30
N ILE A 95 1.13 5.45 7.24
CA ILE A 95 2.58 5.41 7.08
C ILE A 95 3.07 6.85 7.00
N ILE A 96 4.02 7.19 7.85
CA ILE A 96 4.64 8.50 7.91
C ILE A 96 6.11 8.32 7.55
N ILE A 97 6.59 9.02 6.54
CA ILE A 97 7.98 9.02 6.10
C ILE A 97 8.52 10.42 6.33
N SER A 98 9.45 10.56 7.29
CA SER A 98 10.04 11.84 7.67
C SER A 98 11.50 11.90 7.27
N GLU A 99 11.94 12.97 6.61
CA GLU A 99 13.36 13.17 6.30
C GLU A 99 14.18 13.47 7.56
N GLN A 100 15.30 12.75 7.73
CA GLN A 100 16.29 12.97 8.79
C GLN A 100 17.71 12.86 8.22
N GLN A 101 18.25 13.98 7.72
CA GLN A 101 19.57 14.03 7.09
C GLN A 101 19.70 12.99 5.96
N GLN A 102 20.55 11.97 6.13
CA GLN A 102 20.77 10.90 5.16
C GLN A 102 19.80 9.72 5.32
N TRP A 103 18.98 9.72 6.37
CA TRP A 103 18.03 8.67 6.70
C TRP A 103 16.59 9.20 6.60
N ARG A 104 15.64 8.29 6.41
CA ARG A 104 14.22 8.55 6.61
C ARG A 104 13.77 7.73 7.80
N GLN A 105 13.07 8.38 8.72
CA GLN A 105 12.30 7.66 9.73
C GLN A 105 10.96 7.29 9.12
N VAL A 106 10.58 6.02 9.28
CA VAL A 106 9.29 5.51 8.84
C VAL A 106 8.52 5.04 10.07
N ASP A 107 7.34 5.62 10.28
CA ASP A 107 6.43 5.25 11.35
C ASP A 107 5.14 4.70 10.74
N ILE A 108 4.78 3.49 11.14
CA ILE A 108 3.62 2.77 10.64
C ILE A 108 2.68 2.49 11.79
N MET A 109 1.40 2.76 11.56
CA MET A 109 0.33 2.45 12.49
C MET A 109 -0.81 1.76 11.76
N VAL A 110 -1.23 0.61 12.29
CA VAL A 110 -2.43 -0.10 11.86
C VAL A 110 -3.47 -0.03 12.94
N LEU A 111 -4.67 0.39 12.56
CA LEU A 111 -5.83 0.56 13.44
C LEU A 111 -6.97 -0.30 12.90
N ALA A 112 -7.78 -0.85 13.79
CA ALA A 112 -9.06 -1.44 13.39
C ALA A 112 -9.98 -0.36 12.82
N ASN A 113 -10.78 -0.72 11.84
CA ASN A 113 -11.98 0.04 11.51
C ASN A 113 -12.95 -0.17 12.65
N THR A 114 -13.21 0.86 13.45
CA THR A 114 -14.27 0.82 14.44
C THR A 114 -15.60 0.73 13.68
N PRO A 115 -16.47 -0.26 13.95
CA PRO A 115 -17.82 -0.27 13.43
C PRO A 115 -18.63 0.94 13.94
#